data_AF-A0A3N5U4J8-F1
#
_entry.id   AF-A0A3N5U4J8-F1
#
_cell.length_a   1.000
_cell.length_b   1.000
_cell.length_c   1.000
_cell.angle_alpha   90.00
_cell.angle_beta   90.00
_cell.angle_gamma   90.00
#
_symmetry.space_group_name_H-M   'P 1'
#
loop_
_entity.id
_entity.type
_entity.pdbx_description
1 polymer ?
#
loop_
_entity_poly.entity_id
_entity_poly.type
_entity_poly.pdbx_seq_one_letter_code
_entity_poly.pdbx_strand_id
1 'polypeptide(L)' 'MQQDKFLGLAASEPGAFEIELWKYAPAHFAQDRTVDRLSLYLSLKDSDDERVQSALDVLLGEMEW' A
#
# COMPACT_ATOMS: atom_id res chain seq x y z
N MET A 1 7.48 5.82 18.08
CA MET A 1 7.03 6.57 16.89
C MET A 1 8.25 6.76 16.01
N GLN A 2 8.42 5.90 15.01
CA GLN A 2 9.58 5.94 14.11
C GLN A 2 9.40 7.14 13.18
N GLN A 3 10.35 8.08 13.22
CA GLN A 3 10.37 9.21 12.30
C GLN A 3 10.78 8.66 10.93
N ASP A 4 9.81 8.48 10.03
CA ASP A 4 10.05 8.16 8.63
C ASP A 4 10.83 9.36 8.04
N LYS A 5 12.13 9.17 7.81
CA LYS A 5 13.05 10.23 7.36
C LYS A 5 12.91 10.38 5.85
N PHE A 6 12.03 11.26 5.40
CA PHE A 6 11.89 11.61 3.99
C PHE A 6 13.10 12.42 3.52
N LEU A 7 13.74 11.97 2.44
CA LEU A 7 14.79 12.70 1.73
C LEU A 7 14.14 13.49 0.59
N GLY A 8 13.90 14.78 0.82
CA GLY A 8 13.48 15.71 -0.24
C GLY A 8 14.67 16.15 -1.07
N LEU A 9 14.59 16.04 -2.39
CA LEU A 9 15.55 16.66 -3.31
C LEU A 9 15.42 18.19 -3.20
N ALA A 10 16.55 18.89 -3.12
CA ALA A 10 16.57 20.35 -2.93
C ALA A 10 16.07 21.13 -4.17
N ALA A 11 16.05 20.50 -5.34
CA ALA A 11 15.56 21.08 -6.59
C ALA A 11 14.98 19.98 -7.48
N SER A 12 13.97 20.32 -8.29
CA SER A 12 13.38 19.43 -9.30
C SER A 12 14.34 19.32 -10.48
N GLU A 13 15.17 18.27 -10.51
CA GLU A 13 15.99 17.93 -11.67
C GLU A 13 15.17 17.18 -12.74
N PRO A 14 15.55 17.26 -14.03
CA PRO A 14 14.93 16.44 -15.07
C PRO A 14 15.01 14.95 -14.72
N GLY A 15 13.86 14.30 -14.52
CA GLY A 15 13.76 12.90 -14.08
C GLY A 15 13.55 12.69 -12.58
N ALA A 16 13.37 13.76 -11.80
CA ALA A 16 12.94 13.66 -10.40
C ALA A 16 11.44 13.32 -10.31
N PHE A 17 11.08 12.52 -9.29
CA PHE A 17 9.69 12.19 -8.94
C PHE A 17 9.44 12.54 -7.47
N GLU A 18 8.28 13.12 -7.19
CA GLU A 18 7.80 13.35 -5.84
C GLU A 18 6.97 12.15 -5.39
N ILE A 19 7.29 11.61 -4.21
CA ILE A 19 6.59 10.45 -3.63
C ILE A 19 6.05 10.87 -2.28
N GLU A 20 4.74 10.71 -2.11
CA GLU A 20 4.07 10.98 -0.85
C GLU A 20 3.70 9.67 -0.15
N LEU A 21 4.01 9.57 1.14
CA LEU A 21 3.61 8.44 1.97
C LEU A 21 2.45 8.86 2.87
N TRP A 22 1.31 8.22 2.68
CA TRP A 22 0.09 8.54 3.42
C TRP A 22 -0.18 7.47 4.49
N LYS A 23 -0.40 7.91 5.74
CA LYS A 23 -1.07 7.10 6.76
C LYS A 23 -2.50 7.62 6.90
N TYR A 24 -3.48 6.85 6.45
CA TYR A 24 -4.90 7.19 6.56
C TYR A 24 -5.68 6.07 7.27
N ALA A 25 -6.85 6.40 7.82
CA ALA A 25 -7.75 5.40 8.37
C ALA A 25 -8.34 4.57 7.20
N PRO A 26 -8.19 3.23 7.19
CA PRO A 26 -8.65 2.38 6.08
C PRO A 26 -10.15 2.52 5.79
N ALA A 27 -10.94 2.92 6.79
CA ALA A 27 -12.38 3.17 6.67
C ALA A 27 -12.74 4.26 5.65
N HIS A 28 -11.82 5.15 5.27
CA HIS A 28 -12.11 6.22 4.30
C HIS A 28 -12.30 5.71 2.87
N PHE A 29 -11.72 4.57 2.53
CA PHE A 29 -11.88 3.92 1.22
C PHE A 29 -12.71 2.63 1.30
N ALA A 30 -13.28 2.34 2.48
CA ALA A 30 -14.09 1.16 2.66
C ALA A 30 -15.42 1.29 1.93
N GLN A 31 -15.72 0.34 1.04
CA GLN A 31 -17.04 0.20 0.41
C GLN A 31 -17.75 -0.99 1.04
N ASP A 32 -19.05 -0.85 1.30
CA ASP A 32 -19.89 -1.90 1.86
C ASP A 32 -19.35 -2.56 3.16
N ARG A 33 -18.61 -1.78 3.97
CA ARG A 33 -17.91 -2.23 5.20
C ARG A 33 -16.75 -3.20 4.95
N THR A 34 -16.19 -3.19 3.75
CA THR A 34 -15.01 -3.96 3.37
C THR A 34 -13.86 -3.00 3.07
N VAL A 35 -12.64 -3.35 3.49
CA VAL A 35 -11.43 -2.59 3.14
C VAL A 35 -11.12 -2.68 1.65
N ASP A 36 -10.39 -1.71 1.10
CA ASP A 36 -9.89 -1.80 -0.27
C ASP A 36 -8.85 -2.94 -0.42
N ARG A 37 -8.62 -3.37 -1.67
CA ARG A 37 -7.75 -4.52 -1.99
C ARG A 37 -6.31 -4.31 -1.51
N LEU A 38 -5.78 -3.10 -1.63
CA LEU A 38 -4.40 -2.79 -1.22
C LEU A 38 -4.27 -2.82 0.30
N SER A 39 -5.22 -2.20 1.02
CA SER A 39 -5.27 -2.25 2.49
C SER A 39 -5.39 -3.69 3.01
N LEU A 40 -6.21 -4.53 2.36
CA LEU A 40 -6.32 -5.95 2.71
C LEU A 40 -4.98 -6.67 2.51
N TYR A 41 -4.35 -6.48 1.34
CA TYR A 41 -3.06 -7.08 1.04
C TYR A 41 -2.00 -6.70 2.07
N LEU A 42 -1.85 -5.40 2.35
CA LEU A 42 -0.86 -4.90 3.30
C LEU A 42 -1.08 -5.41 4.73
N SER A 43 -2.33 -5.70 5.11
CA SER A 43 -2.67 -6.23 6.43
C SER A 43 -2.33 -7.71 6.60
N LEU A 44 -2.21 -8.47 5.50
CA LEU A 44 -2.01 -9.92 5.50
C LEU A 44 -0.70 -10.37 4.83
N LYS A 45 0.06 -9.46 4.23
CA LYS A 45 1.30 -9.76 3.49
C LYS A 45 2.32 -10.56 4.31
N ASP A 46 2.35 -10.39 5.63
CA ASP A 46 3.30 -11.05 6.54
C ASP A 46 2.71 -12.35 7.14
N SER A 47 1.65 -12.91 6.56
CA SER A 47 1.04 -14.16 7.02
C SER A 47 1.88 -15.39 6.68
N ASP A 48 2.08 -16.29 7.65
CA ASP A 48 2.82 -17.56 7.43
C ASP A 48 1.98 -18.66 6.73
N ASP A 49 0.68 -18.44 6.50
CA ASP A 49 -0.19 -19.42 5.83
C ASP A 49 -0.03 -19.33 4.31
N GLU A 50 0.49 -20.39 3.69
CA GLU A 50 0.71 -20.47 2.24
C GLU A 50 -0.56 -20.23 1.40
N ARG A 51 -1.75 -20.57 1.93
CA ARG A 51 -3.03 -20.38 1.24
C ARG A 51 -3.42 -18.91 1.24
N VAL A 52 -3.09 -18.19 2.32
CA VAL A 52 -3.30 -16.74 2.39
C VAL A 52 -2.38 -16.06 1.37
N GLN A 53 -1.10 -16.43 1.34
CA GLN A 53 -0.15 -15.90 0.36
C GLN A 53 -0.61 -16.14 -1.09
N SER A 54 -1.05 -17.35 -1.42
CA SER A 54 -1.57 -17.66 -2.76
C SER A 54 -2.81 -16.84 -3.13
N ALA A 55 -3.71 -16.58 -2.18
CA ALA A 55 -4.88 -15.73 -2.42
C ALA A 55 -4.49 -14.25 -2.62
N LEU A 56 -3.45 -13.79 -1.91
CA LEU A 56 -2.92 -12.43 -2.05
C LEU A 56 -2.29 -12.19 -3.44
N ASP A 57 -1.61 -13.20 -4.00
CA ASP A 57 -1.05 -13.13 -5.36
C ASP A 57 -2.15 -12.95 -6.42
N VAL A 58 -3.24 -13.72 -6.31
CA VAL A 58 -4.40 -13.58 -7.20
C VAL A 58 -5.06 -12.20 -7.04
N LEU A 59 -5.22 -11.74 -5.79
CA LEU A 59 -5.83 -10.44 -5.49
C LEU A 59 -5.10 -9.28 -6.17
N LEU A 60 -3.76 -9.27 -6.14
CA LEU A 60 -2.94 -8.24 -6.80
C LEU A 60 -2.89 -8.41 -8.31
N GLY A 61 -2.84 -9.65 -8.82
CA GLY A 61 -2.80 -9.92 -10.26
C GLY A 61 -4.04 -9.41 -11.01
N GLU A 62 -5.18 -9.31 -10.33
CA GLU A 62 -6.43 -8.78 -10.86
C GLU A 62 -6.61 -7.26 -10.69
N MET A 63 -5.61 -6.55 -10.14
CA MET A 63 -5.67 -5.08 -10.05
C MET A 63 -5.17 -4.45 -11.35
N GLU A 64 -6.01 -3.60 -11.97
CA GLU A 64 -5.55 -2.71 -13.04
C GLU A 64 -4.90 -1.47 -12.41
N TRP A 65 -3.72 -1.10 -12.94
CA TRP A 65 -2.88 0.01 -12.44
C TRP A 65 -3.10 1.30 -13.22
#